data_AF-A0A183IZB6-F1
#
_entry.id   AF-A0A183IZB6-F1
#
_cell.length_a   1.000
_cell.length_b   1.000
_cell.length_c   1.000
_cell.angle_alpha   90.00
_cell.angle_beta   90.00
_cell.angle_gamma   90.00
#
_symmetry.space_group_name_H-M   'P 1'
#
loop_
_entity.id
_entity.type
_entity.pdbx_description
1 polymer ?
#
loop_
_entity_poly.entity_id
_entity_poly.type
_entity_poly.pdbx_seq_one_letter_code
_entity_poly.pdbx_strand_id
1 'polypeptide(L)'
;MELRKSCGRLYHQLGLGYLSPVFCILLYTLFGALLFLFIEQPHDQLRQQQLHNSYLRARSHFVRSLYRLHTDSAAANDSSHLIQELYTAVSWYESQINVSFTNESMWDLWNSLYYAGTIFTTIGKLLLASLIEPIQRFTGTVSYSR
;
A
#
# COMPACT_ATOMS: atom_id res chain seq x y z
N MET A 1 22.16 -33.71 -33.28
CA MET A 1 21.68 -32.97 -34.48
C MET A 1 20.19 -33.19 -34.77
N GLU A 2 19.56 -34.26 -34.25
CA GLU A 2 18.13 -34.59 -34.44
C GLU A 2 17.14 -33.72 -33.62
N LEU A 3 17.54 -33.25 -32.43
CA LEU A 3 16.66 -32.44 -31.55
C LEU A 3 16.27 -31.08 -32.15
N ARG A 4 17.18 -30.46 -32.94
CA ARG A 4 16.93 -29.16 -33.60
C ARG A 4 15.84 -29.25 -34.68
N LYS A 5 15.74 -30.40 -35.36
CA LYS A 5 14.75 -30.63 -36.42
C LYS A 5 13.36 -30.95 -35.85
N SER A 6 13.31 -31.55 -34.65
CA SER A 6 12.06 -31.85 -33.95
C SER A 6 11.35 -30.58 -33.48
N CYS A 7 12.09 -29.65 -32.88
CA CYS A 7 11.55 -28.38 -32.38
C CYS A 7 10.96 -27.50 -33.51
N GLY A 8 11.62 -27.47 -34.68
CA GLY A 8 11.13 -26.72 -35.85
C GLY A 8 9.82 -27.25 -36.45
N ARG A 9 9.57 -28.56 -36.38
CA ARG A 9 8.29 -29.16 -36.82
C ARG A 9 7.16 -28.92 -35.82
N LEU A 10 7.45 -28.97 -34.53
CA LEU A 10 6.47 -28.64 -33.47
C LEU A 10 6.05 -27.17 -33.56
N TYR A 11 7.01 -26.27 -33.81
CA TYR A 11 6.79 -24.82 -33.96
C TYR A 11 5.79 -24.48 -35.08
N HIS A 12 5.87 -25.18 -36.21
CA HIS A 12 4.99 -24.93 -37.35
C HIS A 12 3.59 -25.56 -37.19
N GLN A 13 3.47 -26.67 -36.47
CA GLN A 13 2.17 -27.35 -36.27
C GLN A 13 1.29 -26.71 -35.20
N LEU A 14 1.87 -25.99 -34.23
CA LEU A 14 1.15 -25.30 -33.16
C LEU A 14 0.76 -23.84 -33.49
N GLY A 15 1.02 -23.34 -34.71
CA GLY A 15 0.69 -21.96 -35.08
C GLY A 15 1.47 -20.89 -34.29
N LEU A 16 2.68 -21.22 -33.80
CA LEU A 16 3.45 -20.40 -32.86
C LEU A 16 3.97 -19.07 -33.44
N GLY A 17 3.82 -18.82 -34.74
CA GLY A 17 4.20 -17.54 -35.36
C GLY A 17 3.50 -16.34 -34.73
N TYR A 18 2.25 -16.52 -34.29
CA TYR A 18 1.47 -15.48 -33.60
C TYR A 18 1.61 -15.50 -32.08
N LEU A 19 2.02 -16.62 -31.48
CA LEU A 19 2.25 -16.75 -30.02
C LEU A 19 3.60 -16.17 -29.60
N SER A 20 4.61 -16.17 -30.49
CA SER A 20 5.92 -15.58 -30.21
C SER A 20 5.87 -14.12 -29.74
N PRO A 21 5.17 -13.18 -30.42
CA PRO A 21 5.10 -11.80 -29.95
C PRO A 21 4.34 -11.66 -28.63
N VAL A 22 3.28 -12.45 -28.41
CA VAL A 22 2.52 -12.47 -27.15
C VAL A 22 3.39 -12.93 -25.99
N PHE A 23 4.21 -13.96 -26.21
CA PHE A 23 5.15 -14.45 -25.22
C PHE A 23 6.26 -13.45 -24.90
N CYS A 24 6.82 -12.77 -25.93
CA CYS A 24 7.77 -11.68 -25.71
C CYS A 24 7.18 -10.53 -24.90
N ILE A 25 5.91 -10.16 -25.16
CA ILE A 25 5.21 -9.13 -24.39
C ILE A 25 5.00 -9.59 -22.94
N LEU A 26 4.60 -10.84 -22.69
CA LEU A 26 4.44 -11.39 -21.34
C LEU A 26 5.75 -11.39 -20.55
N LEU A 27 6.86 -11.75 -21.19
CA LEU A 27 8.17 -11.68 -20.53
C LEU A 27 8.58 -10.25 -20.23
N TYR A 28 8.33 -9.34 -21.17
CA TYR A 28 8.63 -7.92 -20.99
C TYR A 28 7.82 -7.30 -19.85
N THR A 29 6.53 -7.63 -19.72
CA THR A 29 5.68 -7.15 -18.62
C THR A 29 6.08 -7.75 -17.28
N LEU A 30 6.45 -9.03 -17.24
CA LEU A 30 6.96 -9.69 -16.03
C LEU A 30 8.27 -9.04 -15.56
N PHE A 31 9.18 -8.73 -16.49
CA PHE A 31 10.45 -8.08 -16.17
C PHE A 31 10.23 -6.65 -15.65
N GLY A 32 9.29 -5.91 -16.26
CA GLY A 32 8.86 -4.59 -15.77
C GLY A 32 8.27 -4.66 -14.37
N ALA A 33 7.41 -5.66 -14.09
CA ALA A 33 6.82 -5.86 -12.76
C ALA A 33 7.88 -6.17 -11.69
N LEU A 34 8.87 -7.00 -12.00
CA LEU A 34 9.99 -7.30 -11.10
C LEU A 34 10.84 -6.06 -10.82
N LEU A 35 11.09 -5.24 -11.85
CA LEU A 35 11.85 -4.00 -11.70
C LEU A 35 11.10 -3.01 -10.79
N PHE A 36 9.79 -2.83 -10.99
CA PHE A 36 8.97 -1.98 -10.12
C PHE A 36 8.88 -2.51 -8.70
N LEU A 37 8.72 -3.82 -8.52
CA LEU A 37 8.72 -4.44 -7.21
C LEU A 37 10.03 -4.15 -6.47
N PHE A 38 11.18 -4.33 -7.11
CA PHE A 38 12.47 -4.12 -6.45
C PHE A 38 12.73 -2.66 -6.07
N ILE A 39 12.25 -1.70 -6.87
CA ILE A 39 12.52 -0.27 -6.67
C ILE A 39 11.49 0.38 -5.74
N GLU A 40 10.19 0.15 -5.97
CA GLU A 40 9.12 0.86 -5.25
C GLU A 40 8.75 0.20 -3.92
N GLN A 41 8.85 -1.13 -3.80
CA GLN A 41 8.54 -1.82 -2.55
C GLN A 41 9.34 -1.29 -1.34
N PRO A 42 10.68 -1.12 -1.38
CA PRO A 42 11.42 -0.62 -0.22
C PRO A 42 11.09 0.85 0.09
N HIS A 43 10.84 1.67 -0.94
CA HIS A 43 10.49 3.08 -0.75
C HIS A 43 9.12 3.22 -0.08
N ASP A 44 8.15 2.44 -0.54
CA ASP A 44 6.79 2.49 -0.02
C ASP A 44 6.70 1.89 1.39
N GLN A 45 7.46 0.82 1.67
CA GLN A 45 7.60 0.28 3.04
C GLN A 45 8.13 1.33 4.02
N LEU A 46 9.16 2.10 3.64
CA LEU A 46 9.68 3.17 4.50
C LEU A 46 8.63 4.27 4.72
N ARG A 47 7.85 4.60 3.68
CA ARG A 47 6.77 5.58 3.78
C ARG A 47 5.65 5.10 4.71
N GLN A 48 5.21 3.85 4.56
CA GLN A 48 4.20 3.24 5.42
C GLN A 48 4.68 3.15 6.87
N GLN A 49 5.96 2.81 7.09
CA GLN A 49 6.57 2.82 8.42
C GLN A 49 6.54 4.22 9.05
N GLN A 50 6.87 5.25 8.27
CA GLN A 50 6.83 6.63 8.76
C GLN A 50 5.41 7.09 9.12
N LEU A 51 4.43 6.75 8.29
CA LEU A 51 3.01 7.04 8.54
C LEU A 51 2.49 6.29 9.77
N HIS A 52 2.85 5.02 9.91
CA HIS A 52 2.51 4.23 11.08
C HIS A 52 3.12 4.81 12.36
N ASN A 53 4.39 5.23 12.30
CA ASN A 53 5.07 5.88 13.42
C ASN A 53 4.47 7.25 13.79
N SER A 54 4.07 8.06 12.80
CA SER A 54 3.41 9.34 13.06
C SER A 54 2.03 9.14 13.68
N TYR A 55 1.29 8.13 13.23
CA TYR A 55 0.03 7.71 13.82
C TYR A 55 0.19 7.29 15.29
N LEU A 56 1.15 6.40 15.59
CA LEU A 56 1.41 5.97 16.97
C LEU A 56 1.77 7.16 17.88
N ARG A 57 2.56 8.12 17.38
CA ARG A 57 2.85 9.35 18.10
C ARG A 57 1.58 10.16 18.36
N ALA A 58 0.78 10.43 17.35
CA ALA A 58 -0.48 11.17 17.48
C ALA A 58 -1.42 10.50 18.50
N ARG A 59 -1.58 9.17 18.43
CA ARG A 59 -2.35 8.37 19.37
C ARG A 59 -1.85 8.52 20.80
N SER A 60 -0.54 8.44 21.02
CA SER A 60 0.06 8.60 22.35
C SER A 60 -0.14 10.01 22.92
N HIS A 61 -0.07 11.03 22.07
CA HIS A 61 -0.35 12.41 22.45
C HIS A 61 -1.83 12.60 22.81
N PHE A 62 -2.75 12.03 22.04
CA PHE A 62 -4.18 12.09 22.31
C PHE A 62 -4.53 11.45 23.66
N VAL A 63 -4.05 10.23 23.92
CA VAL A 63 -4.25 9.54 25.20
C VAL A 63 -3.69 10.35 26.37
N ARG A 64 -2.48 10.91 26.22
CA ARG A 64 -1.87 11.74 27.26
C ARG A 64 -2.63 13.04 27.50
N SER A 65 -3.20 13.65 26.47
CA SER A 65 -4.04 14.84 26.59
C SER A 65 -5.35 14.53 27.30
N LEU A 66 -6.01 13.41 26.96
CA LEU A 66 -7.20 12.94 27.66
C LEU A 66 -6.92 12.65 29.14
N TYR A 67 -5.81 11.98 29.42
CA TYR A 67 -5.35 11.75 30.79
C TYR A 67 -5.19 13.08 31.55
N ARG A 68 -4.49 14.07 30.98
CA ARG A 68 -4.31 15.40 31.60
C ARG A 68 -5.64 16.09 31.91
N LEU A 69 -6.60 16.05 30.98
CA LEU A 69 -7.93 16.62 31.18
C LEU A 69 -8.70 15.92 32.31
N HIS A 70 -8.51 14.61 32.48
CA HIS A 70 -9.17 13.84 33.53
C HIS A 70 -8.51 14.04 34.91
N THR A 71 -7.18 14.07 34.98
CA THR A 71 -6.42 14.23 36.25
C THR A 71 -6.55 15.64 36.83
N ASP A 72 -6.77 16.67 36.01
CA ASP A 72 -7.06 18.03 36.50
C ASP A 72 -8.36 18.09 37.34
N SER A 73 -9.22 17.06 37.22
CA SER A 73 -10.47 16.91 37.99
C SER A 73 -10.44 15.81 39.07
N ALA A 74 -9.45 14.90 39.06
CA ALA A 74 -9.40 13.75 39.97
C ALA A 74 -7.98 13.49 40.48
N ALA A 75 -7.78 13.67 41.79
CA ALA A 75 -6.51 13.58 42.47
C ALA A 75 -5.82 12.20 42.31
N ALA A 76 -4.74 12.21 41.51
CA ALA A 76 -3.49 11.45 41.61
C ALA A 76 -3.47 10.14 42.45
N ASN A 77 -4.28 9.15 42.08
CA ASN A 77 -4.01 7.78 42.53
C ASN A 77 -4.00 6.84 41.32
N ASP A 78 -2.80 6.33 41.03
CA ASP A 78 -2.46 5.36 39.98
C ASP A 78 -2.60 5.82 38.51
N SER A 79 -1.72 6.73 38.10
CA SER A 79 -1.62 7.26 36.74
C SER A 79 -1.37 6.19 35.67
N SER A 80 -0.66 5.11 36.01
CA SER A 80 -0.29 4.04 35.07
C SER A 80 -1.48 3.23 34.62
N HIS A 81 -2.32 2.82 35.56
CA HIS A 81 -3.50 2.00 35.28
C HIS A 81 -4.50 2.76 34.39
N LEU A 82 -4.74 4.04 34.71
CA LEU A 82 -5.69 4.89 33.98
C LEU A 82 -5.23 5.15 32.53
N ILE A 83 -3.92 5.38 32.32
CA ILE A 83 -3.36 5.51 30.97
C ILE A 83 -3.55 4.22 30.17
N GLN A 84 -3.36 3.05 30.78
CA GLN A 84 -3.53 1.76 30.11
C GLN A 84 -4.99 1.48 29.75
N GLU A 85 -5.95 1.86 30.61
CA GLU A 85 -7.37 1.80 30.30
C GLU A 85 -7.74 2.73 29.13
N LEU A 86 -7.23 3.96 29.12
CA LEU A 86 -7.43 4.90 28.00
C LEU A 86 -6.87 4.36 26.69
N TYR A 87 -5.67 3.76 26.70
CA TYR A 87 -5.12 3.10 25.52
C TYR A 87 -6.01 1.96 25.02
N THR A 88 -6.57 1.18 25.94
CA THR A 88 -7.47 0.07 25.61
C THR A 88 -8.78 0.59 25.01
N ALA A 89 -9.37 1.63 25.60
CA ALA A 89 -10.58 2.28 25.09
C ALA A 89 -10.38 2.88 23.68
N VAL A 90 -9.26 3.57 23.46
CA VAL A 90 -8.90 4.12 22.15
C VAL A 90 -8.67 2.99 21.14
N SER A 91 -7.98 1.90 21.53
CA SER A 91 -7.79 0.73 20.66
C SER A 91 -9.12 0.07 20.28
N TRP A 92 -10.06 0.01 21.21
CA TRP A 92 -11.40 -0.53 20.96
C TRP A 92 -12.19 0.38 20.02
N TYR A 93 -12.13 1.70 20.21
CA TYR A 93 -12.76 2.67 19.31
C TYR A 93 -12.21 2.58 17.88
N GLU A 94 -10.88 2.51 17.72
CA GLU A 94 -10.22 2.35 16.42
C GLU A 94 -10.65 1.06 15.70
N SER A 95 -10.87 -0.03 16.43
CA SER A 95 -11.34 -1.29 15.84
C SER A 95 -12.80 -1.22 15.38
N GLN A 96 -13.66 -0.48 16.09
CA GLN A 96 -15.06 -0.29 15.68
C GLN A 96 -15.22 0.53 14.41
N ILE A 97 -14.32 1.50 14.17
CA ILE A 97 -14.35 2.35 12.96
C ILE A 97 -13.59 1.68 11.81
N ASN A 98 -13.03 0.48 12.05
CA ASN A 98 -12.23 -0.27 11.07
C ASN A 98 -11.06 0.55 10.51
N VAL A 99 -10.50 1.45 11.33
CA VAL A 99 -9.34 2.27 10.95
C VAL A 99 -8.09 1.47 11.29
N SER A 100 -7.67 0.59 10.38
CA SER A 100 -6.41 -0.14 10.50
C SER A 100 -5.32 0.53 9.68
N PHE A 101 -4.33 1.12 10.34
CA PHE A 101 -3.13 1.60 9.67
C PHE A 101 -2.13 0.46 9.54
N THR A 102 -2.28 -0.36 8.50
CA THR A 102 -1.36 -1.45 8.17
C THR A 102 -0.05 -0.89 7.66
N ASN A 103 1.06 -1.43 8.15
CA ASN A 103 2.42 -1.13 7.67
C ASN A 103 2.79 -2.01 6.45
N GLU A 104 1.79 -2.47 5.72
CA GLU A 104 1.97 -3.37 4.60
C GLU A 104 2.14 -2.52 3.33
N SER A 105 3.11 -2.92 2.51
CA SER A 105 3.30 -2.26 1.22
C SER A 105 2.16 -2.67 0.30
N MET A 106 1.65 -1.71 -0.47
CA MET A 106 0.69 -1.99 -1.53
C MET A 106 1.32 -2.81 -2.68
N TRP A 107 2.65 -2.84 -2.77
CA TRP A 107 3.40 -3.44 -3.86
C TRP A 107 3.72 -4.92 -3.62
N ASP A 108 2.76 -5.77 -3.98
CA ASP A 108 2.99 -7.20 -4.20
C ASP A 108 3.23 -7.49 -5.68
N LEU A 109 3.89 -8.61 -6.00
CA LEU A 109 4.16 -9.04 -7.38
C LEU A 109 2.91 -9.00 -8.28
N TRP A 110 1.75 -9.41 -7.74
CA TRP A 110 0.48 -9.37 -8.45
C TRP A 110 -0.05 -7.94 -8.66
N ASN A 111 0.12 -7.06 -7.66
CA ASN A 111 -0.27 -5.65 -7.74
C ASN A 111 0.64 -4.87 -8.70
N SER A 112 1.95 -5.15 -8.68
CA SER A 112 2.93 -4.58 -9.62
C SER A 112 2.66 -5.05 -11.05
N LEU A 113 2.29 -6.32 -11.25
CA LEU A 113 1.92 -6.84 -12.57
C LEU A 113 0.61 -6.22 -13.09
N TYR A 114 -0.39 -6.09 -12.21
CA TYR A 114 -1.64 -5.40 -12.53
C TYR A 114 -1.38 -3.94 -12.91
N TYR A 115 -0.59 -3.23 -12.12
CA TYR A 115 -0.20 -1.85 -12.38
C TYR A 115 0.53 -1.71 -13.72
N ALA A 116 1.49 -2.57 -14.02
CA ALA A 116 2.16 -2.60 -15.32
C ALA A 116 1.14 -2.79 -16.46
N GLY A 117 0.16 -3.68 -16.30
CA GLY A 117 -0.95 -3.87 -17.24
C GLY A 117 -1.80 -2.61 -17.47
N THR A 118 -2.03 -1.80 -16.44
CA THR A 118 -2.78 -0.53 -16.58
C THR A 118 -2.03 0.53 -17.37
N ILE A 119 -0.69 0.48 -17.40
CA ILE A 119 0.16 1.34 -18.23
C ILE A 119 0.01 0.95 -19.71
N PHE A 120 0.06 -0.35 -20.02
CA PHE A 120 -0.09 -0.85 -21.39
C PHE A 120 -1.48 -0.59 -21.98
N THR A 121 -2.52 -0.66 -21.15
CA THR A 121 -3.91 -0.46 -21.57
C THR A 121 -4.34 1.01 -21.55
N THR A 122 -3.45 1.94 -21.17
CA THR A 122 -3.74 3.39 -20.99
C THR A 122 -4.85 3.72 -19.99
N ILE A 123 -5.42 2.72 -19.30
CA ILE A 123 -6.44 2.88 -18.25
C ILE A 123 -5.86 3.64 -17.05
N GLY A 124 -4.57 3.46 -16.76
CA GLY A 124 -3.90 4.05 -15.58
C GLY A 124 -4.04 5.58 -15.48
N LYS A 125 -4.00 6.32 -16.61
CA LYS A 125 -4.20 7.79 -16.61
C LYS A 125 -5.65 8.18 -16.30
N LEU A 126 -6.62 7.40 -16.76
CA LEU A 126 -8.04 7.67 -16.57
C LEU A 126 -8.46 7.42 -15.10
N LEU A 127 -7.95 6.35 -14.49
CA LEU A 127 -8.23 6.01 -13.09
C LEU A 127 -7.59 7.02 -12.11
N LEU A 128 -6.34 7.45 -12.37
CA LEU A 128 -5.66 8.47 -11.58
C LEU A 128 -6.36 9.83 -11.64
N ALA A 129 -6.79 10.25 -12.83
CA ALA A 129 -7.46 11.53 -13.03
C ALA A 129 -8.89 11.57 -12.45
N SER A 130 -9.60 10.43 -12.44
CA SER A 130 -11.00 10.39 -11.99
C SER A 130 -11.18 10.07 -10.50
N LEU A 131 -10.28 9.30 -9.87
CA LEU A 131 -10.45 8.85 -8.49
C LEU A 131 -9.45 9.47 -7.49
N ILE A 132 -8.22 9.80 -7.91
CA ILE A 132 -7.16 10.22 -6.98
C ILE A 132 -7.05 11.75 -6.83
N GLU A 133 -7.27 12.52 -7.90
CA GLU A 133 -7.35 13.98 -7.83
C GLU A 133 -8.36 14.53 -6.80
N PRO A 134 -9.62 14.03 -6.72
CA PRO A 134 -10.56 14.52 -5.72
C PRO A 134 -10.15 14.17 -4.28
N ILE A 135 -9.47 13.05 -4.06
CA ILE A 135 -9.02 12.61 -2.72
C ILE A 135 -7.83 13.45 -2.24
N GLN A 136 -6.85 13.72 -3.10
CA GLN A 136 -5.70 14.59 -2.75
C GLN A 136 -6.13 16.03 -2.46
N ARG A 137 -7.19 16.53 -3.10
CA ARG A 137 -7.83 17.82 -2.80
C ARG A 137 -8.48 17.86 -1.41
N PHE A 138 -9.02 16.74 -0.94
CA PHE A 138 -9.63 16.64 0.39
C PHE A 138 -8.59 16.48 1.52
N THR A 139 -7.47 15.81 1.27
CA THR A 139 -6.40 15.65 2.29
C THR A 139 -5.47 16.87 2.37
N GLY A 140 -5.36 17.68 1.31
CA GLY A 140 -4.53 18.89 1.29
C GLY A 140 -5.09 20.08 2.07
N THR A 141 -6.37 20.05 2.48
CA THR A 141 -7.01 21.14 3.24
C THR A 141 -6.93 20.94 4.76
N VAL A 142 -6.44 19.80 5.25
CA VAL A 142 -6.13 19.57 6.67
C VAL A 142 -4.64 19.88 6.93
N SER A 143 -4.16 21.01 6.40
CA SER A 143 -2.97 21.66 6.94
C SER A 143 -3.44 22.64 8.01
N TYR A 144 -3.12 22.30 9.25
CA TYR A 144 -3.25 23.06 10.47
C TYR A 144 -3.20 24.58 10.21
N SER A 145 -4.33 25.26 10.44
CA SER A 145 -4.35 26.70 10.66
C SER A 145 -3.44 26.99 11.85
N ARG A 146 -2.38 27.75 11.59
CA ARG A 146 -1.51 28.32 12.61
C ARG A 146 -2.30 29.30 13.48
#